data_AF-A0A518FLG8-F1
#
_entry.id   AF-A0A518FLG8-F1
#
_cell.length_a   1.000
_cell.length_b   1.000
_cell.length_c   1.000
_cell.angle_alpha   90.00
_cell.angle_beta   90.00
_cell.angle_gamma   90.00
#
_symmetry.space_group_name_H-M   'P 1'
#
loop_
_entity.id
_entity.type
_entity.pdbx_description
1 polymer ?
#
loop_
_entity_poly.entity_id
_entity_poly.type
_entity_poly.pdbx_seq_one_letter_code
_entity_poly.pdbx_strand_id
1 'polypeptide(L)'
;MMTRQEICEAVSFLLESAEDRGTTQGILVYSTFLEKIESARDGEAVQELLGKLNHALAGIEAHGDFTPEEYKQVLFLRSGDETFRS
;
A
#
# COMPACT_ATOMS: atom_id res chain seq x y z
N MET A 1 15.45 5.07 2.10
CA MET A 1 14.53 4.18 2.85
C MET A 1 13.28 5.00 3.11
N MET A 2 12.12 4.45 2.77
CA MET A 2 10.84 5.09 3.04
C MET A 2 10.55 4.99 4.54
N THR A 3 10.05 6.07 5.13
CA THR A 3 9.66 6.12 6.54
C THR A 3 8.31 5.45 6.74
N ARG A 4 8.02 4.99 7.97
CA ARG A 4 6.70 4.47 8.33
C ARG A 4 5.59 5.48 8.00
N GLN A 5 5.83 6.75 8.28
CA GLN A 5 4.86 7.82 8.04
C GLN A 5 4.53 7.95 6.56
N GLU A 6 5.54 8.00 5.69
CA GLU A 6 5.34 8.07 4.23
C GLU A 6 4.55 6.87 3.69
N ILE A 7 4.80 5.67 4.23
CA ILE A 7 4.03 4.47 3.87
C ILE A 7 2.58 4.62 4.32
N CYS A 8 2.34 5.00 5.57
CA CYS A 8 0.98 5.20 6.09
C CYS A 8 0.21 6.26 5.28
N GLU A 9 0.84 7.39 4.95
CA GLU A 9 0.21 8.46 4.16
C GLU A 9 -0.24 7.95 2.77
N ALA A 10 0.62 7.18 2.08
CA ALA A 10 0.29 6.60 0.79
C ALA A 10 -0.83 5.54 0.89
N VAL A 11 -0.81 4.69 1.93
CA VAL A 11 -1.84 3.67 2.15
C VAL A 11 -3.18 4.32 2.55
N SER A 12 -3.17 5.35 3.38
CA SER A 12 -4.36 6.11 3.75
C SER A 12 -5.00 6.78 2.54
N PHE A 13 -4.20 7.37 1.64
CA PHE A 13 -4.73 7.91 0.38
C PHE A 13 -5.43 6.84 -0.45
N LEU A 14 -4.83 5.65 -0.58
CA LEU A 14 -5.42 4.54 -1.32
C LEU A 14 -6.71 4.03 -0.65
N LEU A 15 -6.76 4.03 0.69
CA LEU A 15 -7.96 3.70 1.44
C LEU A 15 -9.10 4.69 1.18
N GLU A 16 -8.85 6.00 1.31
CA GLU A 16 -9.84 7.05 1.02
C GLU A 16 -10.36 6.92 -0.42
N SER A 17 -9.47 6.72 -1.39
CA SER A 17 -9.88 6.53 -2.78
C SER A 17 -10.72 5.26 -2.98
N ALA A 18 -10.37 4.17 -2.30
CA ALA A 18 -11.13 2.93 -2.34
C ALA A 18 -12.52 3.08 -1.71
N GLU A 19 -12.65 3.87 -0.64
CA GLU A 19 -13.92 4.22 0.01
C GLU A 19 -14.80 5.07 -0.91
N ASP A 20 -14.25 6.13 -1.49
CA ASP A 20 -14.96 7.02 -2.43
C ASP A 20 -15.49 6.27 -3.66
N ARG A 21 -14.71 5.30 -4.16
CA ARG A 21 -15.08 4.46 -5.31
C ARG A 21 -15.92 3.24 -4.94
N GLY A 22 -16.14 2.99 -3.64
CA GLY A 22 -16.90 1.84 -3.15
C GLY A 22 -16.25 0.47 -3.44
N THR A 23 -14.93 0.40 -3.54
CA THR A 23 -14.21 -0.85 -3.86
C THR A 23 -14.00 -1.70 -2.60
N THR A 24 -14.88 -2.65 -2.35
CA THR A 24 -14.85 -3.48 -1.12
C THR A 24 -13.50 -4.19 -0.90
N GLN A 25 -12.88 -4.70 -1.97
CA GLN A 25 -11.57 -5.34 -1.87
C GLN A 25 -10.46 -4.34 -1.52
N GLY A 26 -10.45 -3.16 -2.14
CA GLY A 26 -9.46 -2.11 -1.85
C GLY A 26 -9.56 -1.65 -0.39
N ILE A 27 -10.78 -1.35 0.07
CA ILE A 27 -11.06 -0.93 1.46
C ILE A 27 -10.52 -1.98 2.44
N LEU A 28 -10.84 -3.26 2.23
CA LEU A 28 -10.39 -4.34 3.11
C LEU A 28 -8.86 -4.47 3.15
N VAL A 29 -8.21 -4.42 1.98
CA VAL A 29 -6.76 -4.56 1.88
C VAL A 29 -6.07 -3.37 2.55
N TYR A 30 -6.41 -2.13 2.18
CA TYR A 30 -5.71 -0.94 2.66
C TYR A 30 -5.91 -0.69 4.14
N SER A 31 -7.14 -0.84 4.66
CA SER A 31 -7.40 -0.71 6.11
C SER A 31 -6.61 -1.74 6.93
N THR A 32 -6.58 -3.00 6.49
CA THR A 32 -5.84 -4.07 7.17
C THR A 32 -4.34 -3.80 7.21
N PHE A 33 -3.76 -3.31 6.11
CA PHE A 33 -2.33 -3.02 6.06
C PHE A 33 -1.98 -1.76 6.85
N LEU A 34 -2.81 -0.72 6.80
CA LEU A 34 -2.61 0.49 7.59
C LEU A 34 -2.53 0.18 9.08
N GLU A 35 -3.51 -0.55 9.62
CA GLU A 35 -3.53 -0.95 11.04
C GLU A 35 -2.27 -1.74 11.44
N LYS A 36 -1.85 -2.67 10.58
CA LYS A 36 -0.65 -3.50 10.82
C LYS A 36 0.64 -2.69 10.79
N ILE A 37 0.77 -1.74 9.86
CA ILE A 37 1.96 -0.90 9.71
C ILE A 37 2.08 0.08 10.88
N GLU A 38 0.96 0.67 11.31
CA GLU A 38 0.92 1.55 12.49
C GLU A 38 1.32 0.79 13.75
N SER A 39 0.85 -0.45 13.90
CA SER A 39 1.12 -1.32 15.05
C SER A 39 2.47 -2.05 14.99
N ALA A 40 3.26 -1.87 13.92
CA ALA A 40 4.51 -2.60 13.74
C ALA A 40 5.56 -2.19 14.79
N ARG A 41 6.25 -3.19 15.34
CA ARG A 41 7.21 -3.02 16.45
C ARG A 41 8.50 -2.28 16.07
N ASP A 42 8.94 -2.39 14.83
CA ASP A 42 10.23 -1.88 14.34
C ASP A 42 10.17 -1.60 12.82
N GLY A 43 11.28 -1.13 12.25
CA GLY A 43 11.37 -0.83 10.82
C GLY A 43 11.40 -2.09 9.93
N GLU A 44 11.94 -3.21 10.41
CA GLU A 44 12.01 -4.46 9.65
C GLU A 44 10.61 -5.04 9.44
N ALA A 45 9.78 -5.05 10.49
CA ALA A 45 8.37 -5.45 10.40
C ALA A 45 7.58 -4.56 9.43
N VAL A 46 7.87 -3.25 9.39
CA VAL A 46 7.26 -2.34 8.42
C VAL A 46 7.64 -2.72 6.99
N GLN A 47 8.92 -3.05 6.73
CA GLN A 47 9.36 -3.47 5.40
C GLN A 47 8.75 -4.81 4.97
N GLU A 48 8.63 -5.78 5.88
CA GLU A 48 7.96 -7.05 5.57
C GLU A 48 6.47 -6.84 5.20
N LEU A 49 5.78 -5.93 5.91
CA LEU A 49 4.41 -5.56 5.60
C LEU A 49 4.29 -4.82 4.27
N LEU A 50 5.24 -3.93 3.95
CA LEU A 50 5.30 -3.24 2.66
C LEU A 50 5.44 -4.23 1.51
N GLY A 51 6.31 -5.23 1.64
CA GLY A 51 6.46 -6.28 0.62
C GLY A 51 5.17 -7.09 0.39
N LYS A 52 4.47 -7.44 1.48
CA LYS A 52 3.16 -8.11 1.39
C LYS A 52 2.09 -7.23 0.75
N LEU A 53 2.09 -5.93 1.06
CA LEU A 53 1.18 -4.96 0.44
C LEU A 53 1.46 -4.85 -1.06
N ASN A 54 2.72 -4.72 -1.48
CA ASN A 54 3.07 -4.65 -2.90
C ASN A 54 2.66 -5.90 -3.68
N HIS A 55 2.75 -7.08 -3.06
CA HIS A 55 2.23 -8.30 -3.66
C HIS A 55 0.71 -8.26 -3.85
N ALA A 56 -0.04 -7.77 -2.85
CA ALA A 56 -1.49 -7.58 -2.98
C ALA A 56 -1.84 -6.54 -4.07
N LEU A 57 -1.08 -5.44 -4.14
CA LEU A 57 -1.24 -4.40 -5.15
C LEU A 57 -1.01 -4.92 -6.57
N ALA A 58 -0.07 -5.84 -6.79
CA ALA A 58 0.12 -6.49 -8.09
C ALA A 58 -1.13 -7.28 -8.53
N GLY A 59 -1.84 -7.92 -7.59
CA GLY A 59 -3.12 -8.56 -7.87
C GLY A 59 -4.23 -7.57 -8.19
N ILE A 60 -4.26 -6.40 -7.52
CA ILE A 60 -5.23 -5.35 -7.80
C ILE A 60 -4.94 -4.70 -9.17
N GLU A 61 -3.68 -4.43 -9.53
CA GLU A 61 -3.31 -3.91 -10.86
C GLU A 61 -3.76 -4.82 -12.00
N ALA A 62 -3.69 -6.14 -11.81
CA ALA A 62 -4.09 -7.10 -12.83
C ALA A 62 -5.61 -7.12 -13.08
N HIS A 63 -6.41 -6.58 -12.15
CA HIS A 63 -7.86 -6.73 -12.14
C HIS A 63 -8.66 -5.43 -11.95
N GLY A 64 -8.00 -4.31 -11.62
CA GLY A 64 -8.64 -3.05 -11.26
C GLY A 64 -8.11 -1.87 -12.08
N ASP A 65 -9.02 -0.96 -12.45
CA ASP A 65 -8.67 0.36 -12.98
C ASP A 65 -8.19 1.24 -11.82
N PHE A 66 -6.90 1.53 -11.75
CA PHE A 66 -6.38 2.62 -10.94
C PHE A 66 -6.57 3.95 -11.68
N THR A 67 -7.00 4.97 -10.95
CA THR A 67 -6.83 6.36 -11.35
C THR A 67 -5.34 6.70 -11.43
N PRO A 68 -4.95 7.73 -12.20
CA PRO A 68 -3.55 8.17 -12.25
C PRO A 68 -2.97 8.50 -10.87
N GLU A 69 -3.78 9.03 -9.95
CA GLU A 69 -3.39 9.40 -8.60
C GLU A 69 -3.16 8.17 -7.70
N GLU A 70 -4.05 7.18 -7.73
CA GLU A 70 -3.85 5.90 -7.04
C GLU A 70 -2.58 5.21 -7.58
N TYR A 71 -2.39 5.20 -8.90
CA TYR A 71 -1.22 4.57 -9.51
C TYR A 71 0.10 5.25 -9.09
N LYS A 72 0.12 6.58 -8.92
CA LYS A 72 1.28 7.28 -8.36
C LYS A 72 1.62 6.79 -6.95
N GLN A 73 0.62 6.57 -6.09
CA GLN A 73 0.85 6.03 -4.75
C GLN A 73 1.35 4.59 -4.77
N VAL A 74 0.82 3.75 -5.67
CA VAL A 74 1.30 2.38 -5.86
C VAL A 74 2.76 2.35 -6.31
N LEU A 75 3.13 3.18 -7.28
CA LEU A 75 4.53 3.32 -7.72
C LEU A 75 5.44 3.83 -6.60
N PHE A 76 4.96 4.79 -5.81
CA PHE A 76 5.67 5.26 -4.63
C PHE A 76 5.96 4.11 -3.67
N LEU A 77 4.95 3.36 -3.24
CA LEU A 77 5.08 2.20 -2.34
C LEU A 77 6.04 1.13 -2.88
N ARG A 78 5.99 0.85 -4.19
CA ARG A 78 6.92 -0.08 -4.85
C ARG A 78 8.37 0.39 -4.81
N SER A 79 8.61 1.68 -4.96
CA SER A 79 9.97 2.23 -4.93
C SER A 79 10.66 2.08 -3.57
N GLY A 80 9.87 1.92 -2.51
CA GLY A 80 10.31 1.69 -1.14
C GLY A 80 10.64 0.24 -0.80
N ASP A 81 10.16 -0.71 -1.60
CA ASP A 81 10.39 -2.14 -1.39
C ASP A 81 11.65 -2.59 -2.11
N GLU A 82 12.63 -3.02 -1.32
CA GLU A 82 13.94 -3.45 -1.79
C GLU A 82 13.85 -4.74 -2.63
N THR A 83 12.75 -5.51 -2.50
CA THR A 83 12.50 -6.75 -3.25
C THR A 83 12.21 -6.50 -4.74
N PHE A 84 11.70 -5.31 -5.11
CA PHE A 84 11.43 -4.94 -6.50
C PHE A 84 12.61 -4.26 -7.22
N ARG A 85 13.78 -4.17 -6.57
CA ARG A 85 15.00 -3.57 -7.15
C ARG A 85 15.96 -4.57 -7.80
N SER A 86 15.61 -5.86 -7.85
CA SER A 86 16.43 -6.94 -8.44
C SER A 86 16.11 -7.22 -9.90
#